data_AF-W5SVF3-F1
#
_entry.id   AF-W5SVF3-F1
#
_cell.length_a   1.000
_cell.length_b   1.000
_cell.length_c   1.000
_cell.angle_alpha   90.00
_cell.angle_beta   90.00
_cell.angle_gamma   90.00
#
_symmetry.space_group_name_H-M   'P 1'
#
loop_
_entity.id
_entity.type
_entity.pdbx_description
1 polymer ?
#
loop_
_entity_poly.entity_id
_entity_poly.type
_entity_poly.pdbx_seq_one_letter_code
_entity_poly.pdbx_strand_id
1 'polypeptide(L)'
;MIKIRHYSLLIILVLMSLLLVISCNPTSKLKDNGMRGAGIGVKRERAAQNDKDALKGKLKALLIGFGLSDEEKQIVYKIQEVLTNPDIGSGEDIKTYTDPEFYKLLEKLGALKIKGIVDNYLKVSDLQNEVKNAFNQAINNIADPDLKAYFQSKLASYQDGYALQLKKLFKDDNANVVYDAVTNGNYVAQVTRETKDHLNELRDMMDLYFGLDPEERGVIDRIRKLVTPSSVAKIRKPYKLRTVQEFFYLLNQLGVSKVKEIASVYRAYEVFREEGYKEISKSIERVDGAGLRSVLQQDLKYSHETYEVDIRGAFTKVMGGKVTDGSPNADDVYESVKQASYTSIFDNIKKEIQAILNYDAMARELKNFQVRALAYMISNIRQSELYAKILLSNLDVPKLKEIANFHTEIIESEDTAKKALASVADIKKKEALQVLFEQCVKDYHDYLELCFKQGKADFTTFYNKIMSGAYSARFNSIKSKALDLS
;
A
#
# COMPACT_ATOMS: atom_id res chain seq x y z
N MET A 1 32.70 18.13 -23.68
CA MET A 1 33.34 17.36 -22.60
C MET A 1 32.49 16.13 -22.30
N ILE A 2 32.93 14.97 -22.78
CA ILE A 2 32.23 13.70 -22.63
C ILE A 2 32.54 13.15 -21.23
N LYS A 3 31.57 13.18 -20.32
CA LYS A 3 31.65 12.49 -19.03
C LYS A 3 31.40 11.00 -19.28
N ILE A 4 32.48 10.25 -19.45
CA ILE A 4 32.46 8.78 -19.52
C ILE A 4 32.00 8.26 -18.14
N ARG A 5 30.89 7.51 -18.13
CA ARG A 5 30.34 6.85 -16.93
C ARG A 5 31.31 5.76 -16.46
N HIS A 6 32.24 6.11 -15.56
CA HIS A 6 33.20 5.16 -14.96
C HIS A 6 32.57 4.17 -13.96
N TYR A 7 31.27 4.23 -13.69
CA TYR A 7 30.57 3.29 -12.80
C TYR A 7 30.37 1.88 -13.40
N SER A 8 30.44 1.73 -14.74
CA SER A 8 30.26 0.43 -15.42
C SER A 8 31.42 -0.54 -15.19
N LEU A 9 32.67 -0.04 -15.17
CA LEU A 9 33.87 -0.87 -14.99
C LEU A 9 34.08 -1.33 -13.55
N LEU A 10 33.70 -0.51 -12.57
CA LEU A 10 33.88 -0.81 -11.15
C LEU A 10 32.93 -1.93 -10.68
N ILE A 11 31.74 -2.01 -11.28
CA ILE A 11 30.76 -3.07 -10.99
C ILE A 11 31.10 -4.37 -11.72
N ILE A 12 31.63 -4.31 -12.95
CA ILE A 12 32.22 -5.49 -13.62
C ILE A 12 33.37 -6.05 -12.78
N LEU A 13 34.20 -5.18 -12.18
CA LEU A 13 35.25 -5.60 -11.24
C LEU A 13 34.69 -6.21 -9.96
N VAL A 14 33.64 -5.64 -9.34
CA VAL A 14 33.02 -6.21 -8.13
C VAL A 14 32.33 -7.55 -8.40
N LEU A 15 31.64 -7.69 -9.54
CA LEU A 15 31.00 -8.94 -9.98
C LEU A 15 32.03 -10.01 -10.38
N MET A 16 33.14 -9.63 -11.02
CA MET A 16 34.24 -10.54 -11.34
C MET A 16 35.07 -10.93 -10.11
N SER A 17 35.19 -10.05 -9.11
CA SER A 17 35.89 -10.33 -7.85
C SER A 17 35.18 -11.38 -6.99
N LEU A 18 33.85 -11.47 -7.10
CA LEU A 18 33.03 -12.47 -6.41
C LEU A 18 33.13 -13.88 -7.02
N LEU A 19 33.75 -14.03 -8.21
CA LEU A 19 33.94 -15.31 -8.90
C LEU A 19 35.20 -16.07 -8.46
N LEU A 20 36.06 -15.52 -7.59
CA LEU A 20 37.37 -16.11 -7.24
C LEU A 20 37.45 -16.81 -5.87
N VAL A 21 36.32 -17.13 -5.22
CA VAL A 21 36.34 -17.89 -3.94
C VAL A 21 35.68 -19.28 -4.11
N ILE A 22 36.53 -20.29 -4.38
CA ILE A 22 36.52 -21.70 -3.89
C ILE A 22 35.20 -22.50 -4.08
N SER A 23 35.10 -23.44 -5.05
CA SER A 23 35.61 -24.84 -5.09
C SER A 23 34.80 -25.88 -4.27
N CYS A 24 34.35 -26.95 -4.98
CA CYS A 24 34.00 -28.35 -4.62
C CYS A 24 33.36 -28.68 -3.24
N ASN A 25 32.30 -29.50 -3.10
CA ASN A 25 32.11 -30.90 -3.55
C ASN A 25 30.64 -31.37 -3.30
N PRO A 26 30.13 -32.47 -3.92
CA PRO A 26 28.75 -32.95 -3.81
C PRO A 26 28.60 -34.19 -2.91
N THR A 27 27.44 -34.40 -2.26
CA THR A 27 26.96 -35.75 -1.89
C THR A 27 25.48 -35.82 -1.53
N SER A 28 24.83 -36.76 -2.23
CA SER A 28 23.64 -37.60 -1.97
C SER A 28 22.86 -37.55 -0.64
N LYS A 29 21.55 -37.85 -0.74
CA LYS A 29 20.94 -38.99 -0.02
C LYS A 29 19.56 -39.38 -0.58
N LEU A 30 19.47 -40.65 -0.99
CA LEU A 30 18.25 -41.43 -1.16
C LEU A 30 17.53 -41.61 0.19
N LYS A 31 16.19 -41.64 0.17
CA LYS A 31 15.40 -42.35 1.17
C LYS A 31 14.34 -43.20 0.48
N ASP A 32 14.45 -44.49 0.79
CA ASP A 32 13.52 -45.58 0.50
C ASP A 32 12.61 -45.84 1.73
N ASN A 33 11.61 -46.70 1.54
CA ASN A 33 10.52 -47.19 2.41
C ASN A 33 9.18 -46.48 2.14
N GLY A 34 8.08 -47.14 1.73
CA GLY A 34 7.80 -48.56 1.59
C GLY A 34 6.36 -48.87 2.03
N MET A 35 5.70 -49.74 1.29
CA MET A 35 4.66 -50.71 1.73
C MET A 35 3.17 -50.48 1.37
N ARG A 36 2.80 -51.17 0.27
CA ARG A 36 1.67 -52.13 0.07
C ARG A 36 0.20 -51.68 0.17
N GLY A 37 -0.47 -51.78 -1.00
CA GLY A 37 -1.89 -52.14 -1.15
C GLY A 37 -2.10 -52.96 -2.43
N ALA A 38 -2.76 -54.11 -2.31
CA ALA A 38 -3.11 -55.07 -3.38
C ALA A 38 -3.91 -54.40 -4.53
N GLY A 39 -3.86 -54.80 -5.78
CA GLY A 39 -3.60 -56.12 -6.36
C GLY A 39 -4.58 -56.29 -7.51
N ILE A 40 -4.50 -55.41 -8.52
CA ILE A 40 -5.06 -55.50 -9.88
C ILE A 40 -4.38 -54.43 -10.80
N GLY A 41 -3.80 -53.35 -10.23
CA GLY A 41 -2.96 -52.38 -10.96
C GLY A 41 -1.49 -52.80 -11.21
N VAL A 42 -0.95 -53.74 -10.42
CA VAL A 42 0.49 -54.08 -10.37
C VAL A 42 1.03 -54.70 -11.67
N LYS A 43 0.20 -55.41 -12.46
CA LYS A 43 0.65 -55.99 -13.74
C LYS A 43 0.78 -54.93 -14.85
N ARG A 44 -0.08 -53.90 -14.84
CA ARG A 44 -0.06 -52.83 -15.84
C ARG A 44 1.05 -51.82 -15.56
N GLU A 45 1.29 -51.50 -14.28
CA GLU A 45 2.45 -50.70 -13.85
C GLU A 45 3.78 -51.42 -14.06
N ARG A 46 3.91 -52.72 -13.73
CA ARG A 46 5.16 -53.46 -13.98
C ARG A 46 5.49 -53.63 -15.47
N ALA A 47 4.48 -53.86 -16.31
CA ALA A 47 4.67 -53.94 -17.76
C ALA A 47 5.06 -52.56 -18.34
N ALA A 48 4.35 -51.49 -17.96
CA ALA A 48 4.70 -50.14 -18.38
C ALA A 48 6.08 -49.69 -17.88
N GLN A 49 6.48 -50.09 -16.68
CA GLN A 49 7.80 -49.82 -16.12
C GLN A 49 8.89 -50.59 -16.88
N ASN A 50 8.69 -51.87 -17.16
CA ASN A 50 9.61 -52.68 -17.97
C ASN A 50 9.76 -52.13 -19.40
N ASP A 51 8.68 -51.66 -20.01
CA ASP A 51 8.70 -51.06 -21.35
C ASP A 51 9.42 -49.70 -21.35
N LYS A 52 9.24 -48.89 -20.30
CA LYS A 52 9.94 -47.62 -20.11
C LYS A 52 11.45 -47.83 -19.88
N ASP A 53 11.81 -48.82 -19.06
CA ASP A 53 13.21 -49.17 -18.79
C ASP A 53 13.90 -49.73 -20.04
N ALA A 54 13.20 -50.55 -20.84
CA ALA A 54 13.68 -51.04 -22.13
C ALA A 54 13.89 -49.90 -23.14
N LEU A 55 12.93 -48.95 -23.22
CA LEU A 55 13.05 -47.79 -24.10
C LEU A 55 14.19 -46.86 -23.67
N LYS A 56 14.38 -46.63 -22.37
CA LYS A 56 15.51 -45.88 -21.83
C LYS A 56 16.85 -46.53 -22.20
N GLY A 57 16.93 -47.86 -22.15
CA GLY A 57 18.08 -48.63 -22.63
C GLY A 57 18.34 -48.43 -24.13
N LYS A 58 17.29 -48.48 -24.96
CA LYS A 58 17.39 -48.22 -26.42
C LYS A 58 17.84 -46.79 -26.71
N LEU A 59 17.27 -45.80 -26.03
CA LEU A 59 17.68 -44.40 -26.18
C LEU A 59 19.16 -44.24 -25.83
N LYS A 60 19.62 -44.80 -24.70
CA LYS A 60 21.05 -44.75 -24.33
C LYS A 60 21.94 -45.38 -25.40
N ALA A 61 21.57 -46.54 -25.93
CA ALA A 61 22.31 -47.20 -27.00
C ALA A 61 22.35 -46.35 -28.29
N LEU A 62 21.23 -45.70 -28.64
CA LEU A 62 21.14 -44.81 -29.78
C LEU A 62 22.09 -43.60 -29.64
N LEU A 63 22.11 -42.95 -28.48
CA LEU A 63 23.01 -41.81 -28.22
C LEU A 63 24.49 -42.22 -28.23
N ILE A 64 24.82 -43.43 -27.77
CA ILE A 64 26.18 -44.00 -27.91
C ILE A 64 26.51 -44.26 -29.38
N GLY A 65 25.57 -44.84 -30.14
CA GLY A 65 25.72 -45.10 -31.57
C GLY A 65 25.91 -43.81 -32.39
N PHE A 66 25.34 -42.69 -31.94
CA PHE A 66 25.58 -41.37 -32.52
C PHE A 66 26.94 -40.75 -32.17
N GLY A 67 27.72 -41.39 -31.30
CA GLY A 67 29.02 -40.89 -30.86
C GLY A 67 28.90 -39.53 -30.16
N LEU A 68 27.87 -39.36 -29.33
CA LEU A 68 27.72 -38.18 -28.48
C LEU A 68 28.66 -38.27 -27.25
N SER A 69 29.20 -37.14 -26.83
CA SER A 69 29.90 -37.01 -25.53
C SER A 69 28.92 -37.19 -24.37
N ASP A 70 29.43 -37.29 -23.15
CA ASP A 70 28.56 -37.41 -21.98
C ASP A 70 27.79 -36.10 -21.71
N GLU A 71 28.39 -34.95 -21.99
CA GLU A 71 27.75 -33.64 -21.94
C GLU A 71 26.64 -33.52 -22.98
N GLU A 72 26.91 -33.90 -24.24
CA GLU A 72 25.93 -33.91 -25.33
C GLU A 72 24.73 -34.81 -24.99
N LYS A 73 24.96 -35.99 -24.39
CA LYS A 73 23.89 -36.87 -23.92
C LYS A 73 23.01 -36.20 -22.86
N GLN A 74 23.62 -35.50 -21.89
CA GLN A 74 22.86 -34.78 -20.86
C GLN A 74 21.97 -33.70 -21.45
N ILE A 75 22.44 -33.00 -22.48
CA ILE A 75 21.64 -32.00 -23.20
C ILE A 75 20.45 -32.63 -23.90
N VAL A 76 20.65 -33.78 -24.58
CA VAL A 76 19.54 -34.51 -25.20
C VAL A 76 18.49 -34.93 -24.16
N TYR A 77 18.91 -35.35 -22.96
CA TYR A 77 17.96 -35.65 -21.87
C TYR A 77 17.23 -34.40 -21.35
N LYS A 78 17.90 -33.24 -21.27
CA LYS A 78 17.22 -31.97 -20.92
C LYS A 78 16.19 -31.56 -21.96
N ILE A 79 16.51 -31.71 -23.25
CA ILE A 79 15.56 -31.46 -24.33
C ILE A 79 14.37 -32.42 -24.21
N GLN A 80 14.62 -33.72 -23.98
CA GLN A 80 13.56 -34.71 -23.75
C GLN A 80 12.63 -34.30 -22.61
N GLU A 81 13.18 -33.88 -21.47
CA GLU A 81 12.41 -33.45 -20.30
C GLU A 81 11.45 -32.31 -20.66
N VAL A 82 11.92 -31.30 -21.41
CA VAL A 82 11.06 -30.19 -21.87
C VAL A 82 9.98 -30.66 -22.84
N LEU A 83 10.33 -31.49 -23.83
CA LEU A 83 9.41 -31.91 -24.90
C LEU A 83 8.33 -32.89 -24.42
N THR A 84 8.63 -33.67 -23.39
CA THR A 84 7.74 -34.68 -22.83
C THR A 84 6.94 -34.21 -21.62
N ASN A 85 7.27 -33.04 -21.06
CA ASN A 85 6.53 -32.47 -19.93
C ASN A 85 5.21 -31.85 -20.41
N PRO A 86 4.04 -32.36 -19.96
CA PRO A 86 2.73 -31.85 -20.38
C PRO A 86 2.40 -30.47 -19.79
N ASP A 87 3.02 -30.07 -18.68
CA ASP A 87 2.72 -28.79 -18.01
C ASP A 87 3.27 -27.59 -18.80
N ILE A 88 4.31 -27.82 -19.61
CA ILE A 88 4.92 -26.79 -20.46
C ILE A 88 4.03 -26.52 -21.67
N GLY A 89 3.48 -25.31 -21.75
CA GLY A 89 2.57 -24.90 -22.82
C GLY A 89 1.14 -25.47 -22.66
N SER A 90 0.77 -25.87 -21.44
CA SER A 90 -0.59 -26.31 -21.14
C SER A 90 -1.61 -25.23 -21.55
N GLY A 91 -2.56 -25.60 -22.42
CA GLY A 91 -3.57 -24.69 -22.98
C GLY A 91 -3.19 -24.03 -24.31
N GLU A 92 -1.97 -24.24 -24.80
CA GLU A 92 -1.57 -23.93 -26.18
C GLU A 92 -1.63 -25.18 -27.07
N ASP A 93 -1.87 -25.00 -28.37
CA ASP A 93 -1.83 -26.09 -29.36
C ASP A 93 -0.38 -26.47 -29.69
N ILE A 94 0.32 -27.03 -28.69
CA ILE A 94 1.73 -27.43 -28.76
C ILE A 94 1.82 -28.92 -28.48
N LYS A 95 2.48 -29.62 -29.41
CA LYS A 95 2.74 -31.05 -29.28
C LYS A 95 3.53 -31.35 -28.01
N THR A 96 3.02 -32.29 -27.21
CA THR A 96 3.76 -32.92 -26.12
C THR A 96 4.17 -34.31 -26.59
N TYR A 97 5.47 -34.58 -26.64
CA TYR A 97 6.00 -35.86 -27.06
C TYR A 97 5.82 -36.90 -25.97
N THR A 98 5.55 -38.13 -26.36
CA THR A 98 5.80 -39.31 -25.51
C THR A 98 7.25 -39.76 -25.67
N ASP A 99 7.78 -40.51 -24.68
CA ASP A 99 9.14 -41.07 -24.77
C ASP A 99 9.38 -41.86 -26.09
N PRO A 100 8.44 -42.71 -26.58
CA PRO A 100 8.61 -43.40 -27.86
C PRO A 100 8.63 -42.46 -29.07
N GLU A 101 7.83 -41.39 -29.07
CA GLU A 101 7.81 -40.42 -30.16
C GLU A 101 9.09 -39.61 -30.22
N PHE A 102 9.61 -39.20 -29.05
CA PHE A 102 10.90 -38.53 -28.96
C PHE A 102 12.03 -39.44 -29.45
N TYR A 103 12.04 -40.71 -29.04
CA TYR A 103 13.01 -41.69 -29.54
C TYR A 103 12.97 -41.81 -31.08
N LYS A 104 11.77 -41.95 -31.67
CA LYS A 104 11.59 -42.02 -33.13
C LYS A 104 12.03 -40.74 -33.83
N LEU A 105 11.83 -39.58 -33.21
CA LEU A 105 12.31 -38.29 -33.73
C LEU A 105 13.85 -38.29 -33.82
N LEU A 106 14.53 -38.75 -32.76
CA LEU A 106 16.00 -38.83 -32.76
C LEU A 106 16.53 -39.80 -33.83
N GLU A 107 15.88 -40.96 -34.02
CA GLU A 107 16.23 -41.88 -35.11
C GLU A 107 16.13 -41.22 -36.49
N LYS A 108 15.06 -40.46 -36.73
CA LYS A 108 14.84 -39.75 -38.00
C LYS A 108 15.82 -38.59 -38.21
N LEU A 109 16.20 -37.88 -37.16
CA LEU A 109 17.19 -36.80 -37.22
C LEU A 109 18.59 -37.35 -37.53
N GLY A 110 18.97 -38.45 -36.88
CA GLY A 110 20.30 -39.04 -36.98
C GLY A 110 21.39 -38.21 -36.30
N ALA A 111 22.58 -38.80 -36.18
CA ALA A 111 23.68 -38.28 -35.38
C ALA A 111 24.08 -36.83 -35.71
N LEU A 112 24.29 -36.54 -37.01
CA LEU A 112 24.79 -35.22 -37.45
C LEU A 112 23.82 -34.08 -37.10
N LYS A 113 22.51 -34.29 -37.30
CA LYS A 113 21.50 -33.26 -37.02
C LYS A 113 21.29 -33.07 -35.52
N ILE A 114 21.36 -34.14 -34.74
CA ILE A 114 21.27 -34.05 -33.28
C ILE A 114 22.44 -33.25 -32.72
N LYS A 115 23.67 -33.45 -33.21
CA LYS A 115 24.83 -32.63 -32.81
C LYS A 115 24.58 -31.14 -33.11
N GLY A 116 24.07 -30.81 -34.30
CA GLY A 116 23.71 -29.43 -34.63
C GLY A 116 22.62 -28.82 -33.75
N ILE A 117 21.62 -29.61 -33.33
CA ILE A 117 20.59 -29.18 -32.35
C ILE A 117 21.23 -28.94 -30.97
N VAL A 118 22.07 -29.86 -30.52
CA VAL A 118 22.77 -29.78 -29.23
C VAL A 118 23.66 -28.52 -29.17
N ASP A 119 24.43 -28.23 -30.22
CA ASP A 119 25.29 -27.05 -30.30
C ASP A 119 24.50 -25.74 -30.18
N ASN A 120 23.34 -25.65 -30.84
CA ASN A 120 22.51 -24.45 -30.77
C ASN A 120 21.78 -24.33 -29.44
N TYR A 121 21.34 -25.44 -28.84
CA TYR A 121 20.79 -25.45 -27.49
C TYR A 121 21.82 -24.96 -26.46
N LEU A 122 23.06 -25.43 -26.54
CA LEU A 122 24.15 -25.04 -25.64
C LEU A 122 24.35 -23.53 -25.59
N LYS A 123 24.49 -22.89 -26.76
CA LYS A 123 24.66 -21.43 -26.86
C LYS A 123 23.58 -20.66 -26.11
N VAL A 124 22.35 -21.15 -26.18
CA VAL A 124 21.21 -20.49 -25.50
C VAL A 124 21.17 -20.84 -24.02
N SER A 125 21.42 -22.10 -23.65
CA SER A 125 21.43 -22.56 -22.26
C SER A 125 22.52 -21.90 -21.43
N ASP A 126 23.72 -21.71 -21.99
CA ASP A 126 24.84 -21.07 -21.30
C ASP A 126 24.51 -19.61 -20.95
N LEU A 127 23.97 -18.86 -21.92
CA LEU A 127 23.50 -17.49 -21.70
C LEU A 127 22.47 -17.43 -20.56
N GLN A 128 21.53 -18.37 -20.53
CA GLN A 128 20.51 -18.40 -19.48
C GLN A 128 21.06 -18.76 -18.10
N ASN A 129 22.01 -19.68 -18.04
CA ASN A 129 22.62 -20.10 -16.79
C ASN A 129 23.46 -18.96 -16.19
N GLU A 130 24.27 -18.28 -16.99
CA GLU A 130 25.07 -17.11 -16.57
C GLU A 130 24.16 -16.06 -15.92
N VAL A 131 23.11 -15.71 -16.63
CA VAL A 131 22.11 -14.75 -16.22
C VAL A 131 21.40 -15.20 -14.94
N LYS A 132 20.85 -16.42 -14.94
CA LYS A 132 20.12 -16.97 -13.79
C LYS A 132 20.96 -16.89 -12.53
N ASN A 133 22.25 -17.23 -12.63
CA ASN A 133 23.17 -17.19 -11.51
C ASN A 133 23.38 -15.76 -11.00
N ALA A 134 23.63 -14.80 -11.90
CA ALA A 134 23.80 -13.40 -11.53
C ALA A 134 22.56 -12.82 -10.82
N PHE A 135 21.37 -13.05 -11.38
CA PHE A 135 20.12 -12.58 -10.80
C PHE A 135 19.78 -13.29 -9.48
N ASN A 136 19.98 -14.60 -9.37
CA ASN A 136 19.73 -15.33 -8.13
C ASN A 136 20.58 -14.81 -6.96
N GLN A 137 21.85 -14.48 -7.21
CA GLN A 137 22.71 -13.89 -6.19
C GLN A 137 22.18 -12.54 -5.72
N ALA A 138 21.83 -11.65 -6.66
CA ALA A 138 21.27 -10.35 -6.33
C ALA A 138 19.91 -10.46 -5.61
N ILE A 139 19.00 -11.32 -6.09
CA ILE A 139 17.70 -11.61 -5.44
C ILE A 139 17.88 -12.10 -4.00
N ASN A 140 18.89 -12.93 -3.75
CA ASN A 140 19.15 -13.44 -2.41
C ASN A 140 19.57 -12.36 -1.40
N ASN A 141 20.11 -11.24 -1.89
CA ASN A 141 20.49 -10.08 -1.09
C ASN A 141 19.33 -9.11 -0.82
N ILE A 142 18.12 -9.38 -1.35
CA ILE A 142 16.93 -8.58 -1.07
C ILE A 142 16.38 -8.98 0.30
N ALA A 143 16.30 -8.02 1.22
CA ALA A 143 15.80 -8.23 2.57
C ALA A 143 14.27 -8.32 2.63
N ASP A 144 13.56 -7.61 1.75
CA ASP A 144 12.10 -7.62 1.70
C ASP A 144 11.58 -8.93 1.08
N PRO A 145 10.81 -9.75 1.82
CA PRO A 145 10.39 -11.07 1.36
C PRO A 145 9.40 -11.01 0.19
N ASP A 146 8.51 -10.01 0.15
CA ASP A 146 7.52 -9.87 -0.92
C ASP A 146 8.19 -9.47 -2.23
N LEU A 147 9.14 -8.54 -2.16
CA LEU A 147 9.94 -8.12 -3.31
C LEU A 147 10.85 -9.25 -3.79
N LYS A 148 11.47 -9.99 -2.87
CA LYS A 148 12.25 -11.18 -3.20
C LYS A 148 11.40 -12.22 -3.94
N ALA A 149 10.22 -12.55 -3.41
CA ALA A 149 9.31 -13.49 -4.04
C ALA A 149 8.84 -13.01 -5.43
N TYR A 150 8.58 -11.70 -5.58
CA TYR A 150 8.25 -11.10 -6.88
C TYR A 150 9.36 -11.32 -7.91
N PHE A 151 10.61 -11.00 -7.58
CA PHE A 151 11.73 -11.18 -8.52
C PHE A 151 12.02 -12.66 -8.79
N GLN A 152 11.87 -13.55 -7.79
CA GLN A 152 11.97 -15.00 -8.00
C GLN A 152 10.91 -15.50 -8.98
N SER A 153 9.66 -15.05 -8.82
CA SER A 153 8.55 -15.42 -9.71
C SER A 153 8.77 -14.89 -11.13
N LYS A 154 9.25 -13.65 -11.28
CA LYS A 154 9.62 -13.10 -12.60
C LYS A 154 10.73 -13.89 -13.26
N LEU A 155 11.80 -14.19 -12.54
CA LEU A 155 12.92 -14.99 -13.04
C LEU A 155 12.48 -16.41 -13.43
N ALA A 156 11.61 -17.03 -12.64
CA ALA A 156 11.02 -18.34 -12.96
C ALA A 156 10.16 -18.27 -14.23
N SER A 157 9.28 -17.27 -14.35
CA SER A 157 8.44 -17.08 -15.54
C SER A 157 9.27 -16.92 -16.82
N TYR A 158 10.43 -16.25 -16.76
CA TYR A 158 11.34 -16.17 -17.91
C TYR A 158 11.98 -17.53 -18.25
N GLN A 159 12.31 -18.34 -17.24
CA GLN A 159 12.82 -19.71 -17.45
C GLN A 159 11.76 -20.61 -18.08
N ASP A 160 10.52 -20.52 -17.62
CA ASP A 160 9.40 -21.28 -18.18
C ASP A 160 9.12 -20.86 -19.64
N GLY A 161 9.21 -19.56 -19.93
CA GLY A 161 9.08 -19.02 -21.29
C GLY A 161 10.11 -19.61 -22.26
N TYR A 162 11.33 -19.87 -21.82
CA TYR A 162 12.33 -20.54 -22.64
C TYR A 162 11.97 -21.99 -22.94
N ALA A 163 11.58 -22.75 -21.91
CA ALA A 163 11.22 -24.15 -22.09
C ALA A 163 10.02 -24.27 -23.07
N LEU A 164 9.07 -23.35 -22.98
CA LEU A 164 7.97 -23.22 -23.93
C LEU A 164 8.45 -22.93 -25.36
N GLN A 165 9.38 -21.99 -25.54
CA GLN A 165 9.92 -21.66 -26.88
C GLN A 165 10.66 -22.84 -27.50
N LEU A 166 11.48 -23.55 -26.72
CA LEU A 166 12.13 -24.77 -27.18
C LEU A 166 11.07 -25.78 -27.65
N LYS A 167 10.01 -25.99 -26.86
CA LYS A 167 8.92 -26.91 -27.22
C LYS A 167 8.21 -26.50 -28.51
N LYS A 168 8.02 -25.20 -28.76
CA LYS A 168 7.42 -24.66 -30.00
C LYS A 168 8.23 -24.98 -31.26
N LEU A 169 9.54 -25.12 -31.18
CA LEU A 169 10.39 -25.48 -32.33
C LEU A 169 10.19 -26.93 -32.76
N PHE A 170 9.77 -27.78 -31.83
CA PHE A 170 9.55 -29.21 -32.04
C PHE A 170 8.10 -29.54 -32.38
N LYS A 171 7.27 -28.55 -32.73
CA LYS A 171 5.84 -28.77 -33.00
C LYS A 171 5.54 -29.61 -34.24
N ASP A 172 6.49 -29.72 -35.18
CA ASP A 172 6.31 -30.43 -36.45
C ASP A 172 6.72 -31.91 -36.33
N ASP A 173 6.02 -32.79 -37.04
CA ASP A 173 6.32 -34.24 -37.09
C ASP A 173 7.49 -34.58 -38.03
N ASN A 174 7.85 -33.64 -38.91
CA ASN A 174 8.94 -33.76 -39.85
C ASN A 174 10.27 -33.36 -39.20
N ALA A 175 11.14 -34.35 -39.01
CA ALA A 175 12.47 -34.18 -38.42
C ALA A 175 13.33 -33.11 -39.15
N ASN A 176 13.19 -32.95 -40.47
CA ASN A 176 13.94 -31.93 -41.20
C ASN A 176 13.45 -30.52 -40.87
N VAL A 177 12.13 -30.34 -40.74
CA VAL A 177 11.53 -29.05 -40.35
C VAL A 177 11.95 -28.68 -38.93
N VAL A 178 11.95 -29.64 -38.00
CA VAL A 178 12.43 -29.45 -36.63
C VAL A 178 13.92 -29.06 -36.60
N TYR A 179 14.75 -29.79 -37.34
CA TYR A 179 16.17 -29.48 -37.47
C TYR A 179 16.38 -28.07 -38.00
N ASP A 180 15.75 -27.74 -39.13
CA ASP A 180 15.85 -26.42 -39.75
C ASP A 180 15.35 -25.31 -38.83
N ALA A 181 14.27 -25.51 -38.07
CA ALA A 181 13.77 -24.53 -37.11
C ALA A 181 14.79 -24.21 -36.01
N VAL A 182 15.56 -25.20 -35.55
CA VAL A 182 16.56 -25.03 -34.49
C VAL A 182 17.91 -24.50 -35.02
N THR A 183 18.37 -24.99 -36.18
CA THR A 183 19.74 -24.72 -36.67
C THR A 183 19.82 -23.65 -37.75
N ASN A 184 18.82 -23.57 -38.63
CA ASN A 184 18.77 -22.63 -39.76
C ASN A 184 17.76 -21.51 -39.52
N GLY A 185 16.83 -21.71 -38.59
CA GLY A 185 15.94 -20.70 -38.08
C GLY A 185 16.73 -19.64 -37.30
N ASN A 186 16.12 -18.47 -37.15
CA ASN A 186 16.65 -17.40 -36.31
C ASN A 186 16.55 -17.74 -34.80
N TYR A 187 16.46 -19.02 -34.41
CA TYR A 187 16.17 -19.46 -33.05
C TYR A 187 17.17 -18.91 -32.03
N VAL A 188 18.47 -19.17 -32.22
CA VAL A 188 19.50 -18.72 -31.27
C VAL A 188 19.48 -17.20 -31.14
N ALA A 189 19.41 -16.46 -32.25
CA ALA A 189 19.42 -15.00 -32.22
C ALA A 189 18.10 -14.41 -31.69
N GLN A 190 16.95 -15.03 -31.97
CA GLN A 190 15.65 -14.65 -31.42
C GLN A 190 15.61 -14.86 -29.91
N VAL A 191 15.94 -16.05 -29.42
CA VAL A 191 15.94 -16.32 -27.98
C VAL A 191 17.00 -15.49 -27.28
N THR A 192 18.16 -15.27 -27.89
CA THR A 192 19.18 -14.36 -27.34
C THR A 192 18.63 -12.94 -27.20
N ARG A 193 17.92 -12.43 -28.21
CA ARG A 193 17.31 -11.09 -28.17
C ARG A 193 16.25 -10.99 -27.08
N GLU A 194 15.29 -11.91 -27.06
CA GLU A 194 14.18 -11.90 -26.09
C GLU A 194 14.69 -12.12 -24.66
N THR A 195 15.68 -13.00 -24.48
CA THR A 195 16.39 -13.17 -23.22
C THR A 195 17.05 -11.85 -22.81
N LYS A 196 17.82 -11.20 -23.70
CA LYS A 196 18.43 -9.90 -23.38
C LYS A 196 17.40 -8.83 -23.02
N ASP A 197 16.27 -8.75 -23.72
CA ASP A 197 15.23 -7.75 -23.47
C ASP A 197 14.61 -7.92 -22.07
N HIS A 198 14.18 -9.14 -21.71
CA HIS A 198 13.65 -9.44 -20.39
C HIS A 198 14.67 -9.19 -19.27
N LEU A 199 15.94 -9.45 -19.54
CA LEU A 199 17.00 -9.24 -18.56
C LEU A 199 17.40 -7.79 -18.41
N ASN A 200 17.36 -7.01 -19.47
CA ASN A 200 17.52 -5.57 -19.37
C ASN A 200 16.41 -5.00 -18.47
N GLU A 201 15.17 -5.47 -18.60
CA GLU A 201 14.07 -5.06 -17.72
C GLU A 201 14.34 -5.39 -16.24
N LEU A 202 14.73 -6.63 -15.93
CA LEU A 202 15.10 -7.03 -14.57
C LEU A 202 16.32 -6.26 -14.05
N ARG A 203 17.34 -6.10 -14.90
CA ARG A 203 18.57 -5.39 -14.56
C ARG A 203 18.28 -3.94 -14.24
N ASP A 204 17.49 -3.25 -15.04
CA ASP A 204 17.19 -1.83 -14.81
C ASP A 204 16.48 -1.63 -13.47
N MET A 205 15.54 -2.52 -13.10
CA MET A 205 14.91 -2.50 -11.78
C MET A 205 15.90 -2.79 -10.65
N MET A 206 16.78 -3.78 -10.83
CA MET A 206 17.79 -4.14 -9.85
C MET A 206 18.87 -3.07 -9.68
N ASP A 207 19.38 -2.49 -10.76
CA ASP A 207 20.42 -1.48 -10.75
C ASP A 207 19.96 -0.24 -9.98
N LEU A 208 18.69 0.16 -10.17
CA LEU A 208 18.09 1.21 -9.36
C LEU A 208 18.06 0.82 -7.88
N TYR A 209 17.49 -0.35 -7.54
CA TYR A 209 17.32 -0.78 -6.15
C TYR A 209 18.67 -0.98 -5.43
N PHE A 210 19.66 -1.57 -6.09
CA PHE A 210 21.01 -1.78 -5.54
C PHE A 210 21.89 -0.54 -5.60
N GLY A 211 21.57 0.45 -6.44
CA GLY A 211 22.17 1.78 -6.42
C GLY A 211 21.81 2.60 -5.17
N LEU A 212 20.82 2.15 -4.40
CA LEU A 212 20.47 2.69 -3.10
C LEU A 212 21.25 1.96 -1.99
N ASP A 213 21.56 2.67 -0.91
CA ASP A 213 22.09 2.06 0.30
C ASP A 213 21.00 1.27 1.07
N PRO A 214 21.34 0.45 2.07
CA PRO A 214 20.36 -0.37 2.78
C PRO A 214 19.23 0.42 3.45
N GLU A 215 19.51 1.64 3.92
CA GLU A 215 18.54 2.47 4.62
C GLU A 215 17.59 3.16 3.62
N GLU A 216 18.13 3.62 2.48
CA GLU A 216 17.37 4.13 1.34
C GLU A 216 16.44 3.06 0.76
N ARG A 217 16.93 1.81 0.59
CA ARG A 217 16.09 0.66 0.16
C ARG A 217 14.95 0.42 1.12
N GLY A 218 15.22 0.43 2.42
CA GLY A 218 14.19 0.24 3.44
C GLY A 218 13.07 1.28 3.35
N VAL A 219 13.41 2.54 3.03
CA VAL A 219 12.41 3.60 2.78
C VAL A 219 11.61 3.32 1.50
N ILE A 220 12.29 3.01 0.39
CA ILE A 220 11.62 2.71 -0.88
C ILE A 220 10.69 1.49 -0.75
N ASP A 221 11.06 0.47 0.03
CA ASP A 221 10.19 -0.67 0.31
C ASP A 221 8.93 -0.29 1.10
N ARG A 222 9.04 0.63 2.07
CA ARG A 222 7.86 1.17 2.77
C ARG A 222 6.95 1.94 1.82
N ILE A 223 7.49 2.84 1.00
CA ILE A 223 6.72 3.57 -0.02
C ILE A 223 6.03 2.59 -0.99
N ARG A 224 6.76 1.59 -1.49
CA ARG A 224 6.21 0.54 -2.36
C ARG A 224 5.02 -0.15 -1.71
N LYS A 225 5.14 -0.58 -0.45
CA LYS A 225 4.04 -1.24 0.27
C LYS A 225 2.80 -0.35 0.39
N LEU A 226 2.96 0.97 0.53
CA LEU A 226 1.84 1.92 0.57
C LEU A 226 1.10 2.02 -0.76
N VAL A 227 1.83 1.96 -1.89
CA VAL A 227 1.27 2.23 -3.22
C VAL A 227 0.98 0.98 -4.04
N THR A 228 1.25 -0.21 -3.51
CA THR A 228 1.00 -1.51 -4.16
C THR A 228 -0.03 -2.36 -3.39
N PRO A 229 -0.71 -3.33 -4.03
CA PRO A 229 -1.78 -4.16 -3.45
C PRO A 229 -1.46 -4.95 -2.18
N SER A 230 -0.22 -4.98 -1.70
CA SER A 230 0.11 -5.57 -0.39
C SER A 230 -0.50 -4.79 0.79
N SER A 231 -0.94 -3.53 0.59
CA SER A 231 -1.62 -2.74 1.63
C SER A 231 -3.15 -2.89 1.57
N VAL A 232 -3.67 -3.96 2.18
CA VAL A 232 -5.12 -4.17 2.35
C VAL A 232 -5.63 -3.34 3.54
N ALA A 233 -5.65 -2.01 3.41
CA ALA A 233 -6.47 -1.16 4.27
C ALA A 233 -7.66 -0.65 3.45
N LYS A 234 -8.86 -0.67 4.04
CA LYS A 234 -10.08 -0.12 3.44
C LYS A 234 -9.94 1.40 3.25
N ILE A 235 -9.33 1.84 2.15
CA ILE A 235 -9.11 3.26 1.89
C ILE A 235 -10.40 3.86 1.30
N ARG A 236 -10.87 4.96 1.90
CA ARG A 236 -12.11 5.67 1.54
C ARG A 236 -12.00 6.51 0.25
N LYS A 237 -10.80 6.70 -0.29
CA LYS A 237 -10.53 7.50 -1.50
C LYS A 237 -10.14 6.59 -2.68
N PRO A 238 -10.54 6.92 -3.92
CA PRO A 238 -10.17 6.14 -5.08
C PRO A 238 -8.70 6.43 -5.41
N TYR A 239 -7.79 5.55 -5.00
CA TYR A 239 -6.41 5.54 -5.49
C TYR A 239 -6.21 4.35 -6.41
N LYS A 240 -5.40 4.52 -7.45
CA LYS A 240 -4.95 3.37 -8.22
C LYS A 240 -3.72 2.78 -7.52
N LEU A 241 -3.87 1.57 -6.99
CA LEU A 241 -2.72 0.78 -6.53
C LEU A 241 -1.92 0.33 -7.76
N ARG A 242 -0.59 0.39 -7.63
CA ARG A 242 0.36 0.04 -8.69
C ARG A 242 0.85 -1.38 -8.51
N THR A 243 1.16 -2.04 -9.61
CA THR A 243 1.97 -3.25 -9.55
C THR A 243 3.41 -2.90 -9.15
N VAL A 244 4.16 -3.89 -8.65
CA VAL A 244 5.60 -3.70 -8.36
C VAL A 244 6.36 -3.21 -9.61
N GLN A 245 5.98 -3.73 -10.79
CA GLN A 245 6.57 -3.32 -12.07
C GLN A 245 6.30 -1.85 -12.40
N GLU A 246 5.04 -1.41 -12.31
CA GLU A 246 4.67 0.00 -12.55
C GLU A 246 5.40 0.94 -11.58
N PHE A 247 5.57 0.53 -10.31
CA PHE A 247 6.30 1.30 -9.31
C PHE A 247 7.77 1.48 -9.69
N PHE A 248 8.50 0.40 -9.97
CA PHE A 248 9.92 0.51 -10.33
C PHE A 248 10.14 1.16 -11.69
N TYR A 249 9.20 1.00 -12.63
CA TYR A 249 9.24 1.70 -13.90
C TYR A 249 9.24 3.23 -13.71
N LEU A 250 8.37 3.75 -12.84
CA LEU A 250 8.34 5.18 -12.51
C LEU A 250 9.65 5.65 -11.87
N LEU A 251 10.18 4.89 -10.90
CA LEU A 251 11.43 5.26 -10.24
C LEU A 251 12.64 5.20 -11.18
N ASN A 252 12.65 4.27 -12.14
CA ASN A 252 13.69 4.20 -13.18
C ASN A 252 13.71 5.43 -14.07
N GLN A 253 12.54 5.98 -14.41
CA GLN A 253 12.45 7.25 -15.18
C GLN A 253 13.04 8.44 -14.42
N LEU A 254 12.93 8.45 -13.09
CA LEU A 254 13.53 9.48 -12.24
C LEU A 254 15.05 9.37 -12.13
N GLY A 255 15.57 8.13 -12.18
CA GLY A 255 16.95 7.81 -11.94
C GLY A 255 17.35 7.87 -10.46
N VAL A 256 18.46 7.20 -10.12
CA VAL A 256 18.91 6.98 -8.73
C VAL A 256 18.96 8.27 -7.91
N SER A 257 19.45 9.39 -8.47
CA SER A 257 19.60 10.64 -7.73
C SER A 257 18.28 11.19 -7.17
N LYS A 258 17.21 11.21 -7.97
CA LYS A 258 15.90 11.68 -7.53
C LYS A 258 15.23 10.69 -6.57
N VAL A 259 15.46 9.39 -6.78
CA VAL A 259 14.97 8.34 -5.88
C VAL A 259 15.61 8.44 -4.48
N LYS A 260 16.90 8.76 -4.40
CA LYS A 260 17.57 9.04 -3.11
C LYS A 260 16.97 10.24 -2.40
N GLU A 261 16.64 11.30 -3.14
CA GLU A 261 15.99 12.48 -2.57
C GLU A 261 14.57 12.14 -2.06
N ILE A 262 13.79 11.37 -2.82
CA ILE A 262 12.49 10.83 -2.36
C ILE A 262 12.66 10.07 -1.05
N ALA A 263 13.65 9.18 -0.97
CA ALA A 263 13.91 8.41 0.24
C ALA A 263 14.28 9.32 1.43
N SER A 264 15.11 10.35 1.20
CA SER A 264 15.48 11.33 2.22
C SER A 264 14.28 12.14 2.72
N VAL A 265 13.44 12.65 1.81
CA VAL A 265 12.26 13.45 2.16
C VAL A 265 11.26 12.60 2.96
N TYR A 266 10.98 11.38 2.50
CA TYR A 266 10.05 10.49 3.19
C TYR A 266 10.57 10.07 4.57
N ARG A 267 11.89 9.86 4.73
CA ARG A 267 12.47 9.58 6.05
C ARG A 267 12.34 10.76 7.00
N ALA A 268 12.66 11.97 6.52
CA ALA A 268 12.48 13.18 7.32
C ALA A 268 11.02 13.35 7.75
N TYR A 269 10.08 13.04 6.86
CA TYR A 269 8.67 12.97 7.18
C TYR A 269 8.36 11.94 8.29
N GLU A 270 8.83 10.70 8.18
CA GLU A 270 8.55 9.66 9.17
C GLU A 270 9.01 10.08 10.57
N VAL A 271 10.21 10.66 10.67
CA VAL A 271 10.73 11.19 11.94
C VAL A 271 9.82 12.29 12.49
N PHE A 272 9.52 13.30 11.67
CA PHE A 272 8.61 14.39 12.04
C PHE A 272 7.23 13.87 12.48
N ARG A 273 6.67 12.90 11.74
CA ARG A 273 5.38 12.28 12.01
C ARG A 273 5.37 11.62 13.38
N GLU A 274 6.34 10.76 13.65
CA GLU A 274 6.40 9.99 14.90
C GLU A 274 6.68 10.89 16.12
N GLU A 275 7.55 11.87 15.98
CA GLU A 275 7.84 12.85 17.04
C GLU A 275 6.63 13.75 17.32
N GLY A 276 6.04 14.32 16.26
CA GLY A 276 4.84 15.16 16.36
C GLY A 276 3.65 14.40 16.96
N TYR A 277 3.43 13.15 16.56
CA TYR A 277 2.38 12.31 17.12
C TYR A 277 2.55 12.10 18.63
N LYS A 278 3.76 11.79 19.08
CA LYS A 278 4.08 11.61 20.50
C LYS A 278 3.93 12.92 21.29
N GLU A 279 4.43 14.03 20.75
CA GLU A 279 4.31 15.36 21.36
C GLU A 279 2.84 15.76 21.55
N ILE A 280 2.02 15.58 20.52
CA ILE A 280 0.62 15.98 20.54
C ILE A 280 -0.20 15.05 21.42
N SER A 281 0.09 13.74 21.41
CA SER A 281 -0.56 12.79 22.31
C SER A 281 -0.38 13.18 23.78
N LYS A 282 0.83 13.56 24.18
CA LYS A 282 1.11 14.10 25.53
C LYS A 282 0.35 15.40 25.79
N SER A 283 0.20 16.25 24.79
CA SER A 283 -0.55 17.51 24.92
C SER A 283 -2.05 17.25 25.10
N ILE A 284 -2.61 16.23 24.44
CA ILE A 284 -4.01 15.81 24.61
C ILE A 284 -4.26 15.29 26.04
N GLU A 285 -3.29 14.64 26.68
CA GLU A 285 -3.44 14.18 28.07
C GLU A 285 -3.74 15.30 29.07
N ARG A 286 -3.33 16.54 28.74
CA ARG A 286 -3.56 17.76 29.54
C ARG A 286 -4.96 18.35 29.37
N VAL A 287 -5.74 17.88 28.39
CA VAL A 287 -7.10 18.38 28.13
C VAL A 287 -8.08 17.75 29.12
N ASP A 288 -8.85 18.60 29.79
CA ASP A 288 -9.89 18.15 30.71
C ASP A 288 -11.11 17.59 29.95
N GLY A 289 -11.59 16.41 30.35
CA GLY A 289 -12.74 15.74 29.75
C GLY A 289 -12.38 14.55 28.85
N ALA A 290 -12.87 13.35 29.20
CA ALA A 290 -12.59 12.13 28.45
C ALA A 290 -13.15 12.17 27.01
N GLY A 291 -14.32 12.79 26.81
CA GLY A 291 -14.94 12.95 25.49
C GLY A 291 -14.07 13.77 24.54
N LEU A 292 -13.59 14.94 24.98
CA LEU A 292 -12.71 15.80 24.19
C LEU A 292 -11.38 15.11 23.86
N ARG A 293 -10.76 14.44 24.83
CA ARG A 293 -9.53 13.66 24.59
C ARG A 293 -9.74 12.58 23.53
N SER A 294 -10.86 11.87 23.58
CA SER A 294 -11.20 10.84 22.60
C SER A 294 -11.35 11.42 21.19
N VAL A 295 -12.00 12.59 21.04
CA VAL A 295 -12.16 13.26 19.74
C VAL A 295 -10.80 13.70 19.20
N LEU A 296 -9.99 14.38 20.02
CA LEU A 296 -8.65 14.82 19.62
C LEU A 296 -7.73 13.64 19.27
N GLN A 297 -7.81 12.52 19.99
CA GLN A 297 -7.04 11.32 19.66
C GLN A 297 -7.44 10.74 18.29
N GLN A 298 -8.73 10.79 17.96
CA GLN A 298 -9.22 10.36 16.65
C GLN A 298 -8.71 11.29 15.54
N ASP A 299 -8.76 12.60 15.75
CA ASP A 299 -8.25 13.58 14.79
C ASP A 299 -6.73 13.47 14.64
N LEU A 300 -6.00 13.23 15.73
CA LEU A 300 -4.56 12.98 15.71
C LEU A 300 -4.21 11.75 14.86
N LYS A 301 -4.96 10.66 15.06
CA LYS A 301 -4.79 9.43 14.27
C LYS A 301 -5.08 9.67 12.79
N TYR A 302 -6.14 10.42 12.48
CA TYR A 302 -6.45 10.79 11.11
C TYR A 302 -5.32 11.63 10.46
N SER A 303 -4.80 12.62 11.18
CA SER A 303 -3.64 13.40 10.73
C SER A 303 -2.40 12.53 10.51
N HIS A 304 -2.11 11.57 11.40
CA HIS A 304 -0.98 10.63 11.28
C HIS A 304 -1.05 9.79 10.00
N GLU A 305 -2.25 9.35 9.63
CA GLU A 305 -2.51 8.53 8.44
C GLU A 305 -2.56 9.35 7.12
N THR A 306 -2.73 10.68 7.20
CA THR A 306 -3.01 11.55 6.04
C THR A 306 -1.86 11.61 5.03
N TYR A 307 -0.61 11.64 5.46
CA TYR A 307 0.50 11.69 4.50
C TYR A 307 0.64 10.40 3.70
N GLU A 308 0.37 9.23 4.30
CA GLU A 308 0.40 7.98 3.53
C GLU A 308 -0.68 7.99 2.43
N VAL A 309 -1.79 8.68 2.70
CA VAL A 309 -2.85 8.95 1.73
C VAL A 309 -2.36 9.90 0.62
N ASP A 310 -1.55 10.91 0.95
CA ASP A 310 -0.95 11.82 -0.02
C ASP A 310 0.12 11.14 -0.89
N ILE A 311 0.95 10.26 -0.31
CA ILE A 311 1.90 9.43 -1.06
C ILE A 311 1.18 8.51 -2.03
N ARG A 312 0.08 7.86 -1.63
CA ARG A 312 -0.77 7.08 -2.57
C ARG A 312 -1.34 7.97 -3.68
N GLY A 313 -1.72 9.20 -3.34
CA GLY A 313 -2.15 10.21 -4.30
C GLY A 313 -1.08 10.55 -5.33
N ALA A 314 0.17 10.76 -4.91
CA ALA A 314 1.29 11.08 -5.80
C ALA A 314 1.52 10.01 -6.88
N PHE A 315 1.33 8.73 -6.55
CA PHE A 315 1.46 7.62 -7.50
C PHE A 315 0.19 7.33 -8.31
N THR A 316 -0.86 8.13 -8.13
CA THR A 316 -2.15 7.99 -8.83
C THR A 316 -2.27 9.03 -9.94
N LYS A 317 -2.59 8.59 -11.17
CA LYS A 317 -2.85 9.52 -12.28
C LYS A 317 -4.28 10.07 -12.19
N VAL A 318 -4.39 11.38 -12.06
CA VAL A 318 -5.68 12.10 -12.03
C VAL A 318 -5.80 12.94 -13.30
N MET A 319 -6.89 12.76 -14.05
CA MET A 319 -7.23 13.60 -15.21
C MET A 319 -8.65 14.14 -15.04
N GLY A 320 -8.81 15.46 -15.08
CA GLY A 320 -10.12 16.12 -14.87
C GLY A 320 -10.75 15.78 -13.51
N GLY A 321 -9.94 15.61 -12.46
CA GLY A 321 -10.40 15.23 -11.12
C GLY A 321 -10.80 13.75 -10.96
N LYS A 322 -10.64 12.92 -12.00
CA LYS A 322 -10.95 11.49 -11.95
C LYS A 322 -9.68 10.65 -11.98
N VAL A 323 -9.68 9.58 -11.19
CA VAL A 323 -8.60 8.57 -11.20
C VAL A 323 -8.68 7.77 -12.49
N THR A 324 -7.53 7.56 -13.10
CA THR A 324 -7.40 6.85 -14.38
C THR A 324 -6.38 5.72 -14.27
N ASP A 325 -6.50 4.73 -15.16
CA ASP A 325 -5.57 3.60 -15.19
C ASP A 325 -4.17 3.95 -15.71
N GLY A 326 -3.98 5.14 -16.26
CA GLY A 326 -2.68 5.57 -16.79
C GLY A 326 -1.59 5.66 -15.71
N SER A 327 -0.33 5.58 -16.14
CA SER A 327 0.82 5.93 -15.29
C SER A 327 0.92 7.46 -15.13
N PRO A 328 1.17 7.99 -13.92
CA PRO A 328 1.49 9.40 -13.74
C PRO A 328 2.82 9.71 -14.45
N ASN A 329 3.08 11.00 -14.67
CA ASN A 329 4.41 11.43 -15.06
C ASN A 329 5.36 11.23 -13.86
N ALA A 330 6.55 10.68 -14.10
CA ALA A 330 7.53 10.46 -13.06
C ALA A 330 7.94 11.75 -12.34
N ASP A 331 8.16 12.84 -13.06
CA ASP A 331 8.53 14.13 -12.47
C ASP A 331 7.41 14.69 -11.59
N ASP A 332 6.15 14.50 -11.97
CA ASP A 332 5.00 14.88 -11.13
C ASP A 332 4.97 14.06 -9.83
N VAL A 333 5.34 12.77 -9.87
CA VAL A 333 5.47 11.94 -8.66
C VAL A 333 6.57 12.50 -7.76
N TYR A 334 7.74 12.80 -8.33
CA TYR A 334 8.87 13.37 -7.60
C TYR A 334 8.51 14.70 -6.94
N GLU A 335 7.93 15.63 -7.70
CA GLU A 335 7.49 16.93 -7.16
C GLU A 335 6.41 16.74 -6.10
N SER A 336 5.44 15.85 -6.30
CA SER A 336 4.37 15.62 -5.31
C SER A 336 4.91 15.07 -4.00
N VAL A 337 5.85 14.12 -4.03
CA VAL A 337 6.46 13.56 -2.81
C VAL A 337 7.35 14.60 -2.11
N LYS A 338 8.08 15.41 -2.89
CA LYS A 338 8.95 16.46 -2.38
C LYS A 338 8.19 17.65 -1.79
N GLN A 339 7.12 18.08 -2.45
CA GLN A 339 6.30 19.23 -2.07
C GLN A 339 5.22 18.90 -1.05
N ALA A 340 5.02 17.63 -0.68
CA ALA A 340 4.11 17.25 0.38
C ALA A 340 4.56 17.93 1.68
N SER A 341 4.04 19.14 1.93
CA SER A 341 4.40 19.99 3.06
C SER A 341 3.74 19.41 4.31
N TYR A 342 4.45 18.47 4.92
CA TYR A 342 3.96 17.73 6.07
C TYR A 342 4.04 18.53 7.37
N THR A 343 4.76 19.64 7.40
CA THR A 343 4.97 20.44 8.61
C THR A 343 3.67 20.94 9.22
N SER A 344 2.60 21.06 8.42
CA SER A 344 1.30 21.58 8.87
C SER A 344 0.24 20.52 9.19
N ILE A 345 0.54 19.22 8.99
CA ILE A 345 -0.44 18.11 9.21
C ILE A 345 -0.99 18.13 10.63
N PHE A 346 -0.20 18.63 11.58
CA PHE A 346 -0.54 18.73 12.99
C PHE A 346 -0.93 20.14 13.45
N ASP A 347 -0.86 21.16 12.60
CA ASP A 347 -1.11 22.55 13.01
C ASP A 347 -2.54 22.75 13.51
N ASN A 348 -3.51 22.12 12.84
CA ASN A 348 -4.91 22.23 13.23
C ASN A 348 -5.15 21.64 14.62
N ILE A 349 -4.69 20.41 14.88
CA ILE A 349 -4.87 19.79 16.19
C ILE A 349 -4.07 20.52 17.29
N LYS A 350 -2.88 21.05 16.99
CA LYS A 350 -2.13 21.90 17.93
C LYS A 350 -2.92 23.15 18.31
N LYS A 351 -3.55 23.82 17.32
CA LYS A 351 -4.42 24.98 17.56
C LYS A 351 -5.65 24.61 18.38
N GLU A 352 -6.30 23.48 18.09
CA GLU A 352 -7.47 23.01 18.83
C GLU A 352 -7.15 22.68 20.29
N ILE A 353 -6.04 21.99 20.56
CA ILE A 353 -5.58 21.72 21.92
C ILE A 353 -5.30 23.04 22.65
N GLN A 354 -4.56 23.95 22.03
CA GLN A 354 -4.23 25.23 22.65
C GLN A 354 -5.48 26.06 22.94
N ALA A 355 -6.46 26.06 22.05
CA ALA A 355 -7.75 26.70 22.23
C ALA A 355 -8.49 26.13 23.45
N ILE A 356 -8.56 24.80 23.60
CA ILE A 356 -9.20 24.18 24.76
C ILE A 356 -8.47 24.53 26.06
N LEU A 357 -7.13 24.44 26.08
CA LEU A 357 -6.34 24.79 27.25
C LEU A 357 -6.51 26.26 27.66
N ASN A 358 -6.62 27.17 26.67
CA ASN A 358 -6.91 28.58 26.91
C ASN A 358 -8.31 28.76 27.50
N TYR A 359 -9.33 28.10 26.93
CA TYR A 359 -10.68 28.12 27.49
C TYR A 359 -10.71 27.63 28.94
N ASP A 360 -10.08 26.48 29.23
CA ASP A 360 -10.07 25.90 30.58
C ASP A 360 -9.33 26.82 31.57
N ALA A 361 -8.26 27.50 31.13
CA ALA A 361 -7.57 28.52 31.93
C ALA A 361 -8.48 29.72 32.25
N MET A 362 -9.18 30.26 31.24
CA MET A 362 -10.14 31.36 31.44
C MET A 362 -11.31 30.94 32.33
N ALA A 363 -11.81 29.72 32.18
CA ALA A 363 -12.92 29.19 32.97
C ALA A 363 -12.56 29.08 34.47
N ARG A 364 -11.29 28.86 34.83
CA ARG A 364 -10.82 28.87 36.23
C ARG A 364 -10.89 30.24 36.89
N GLU A 365 -10.95 31.31 36.10
CA GLU A 365 -11.14 32.69 36.62
C GLU A 365 -12.61 33.06 36.82
N LEU A 366 -13.54 32.17 36.45
CA LEU A 366 -14.97 32.37 36.57
C LEU A 366 -15.49 31.85 37.91
N LYS A 367 -16.58 32.46 38.39
CA LYS A 367 -17.33 31.97 39.55
C LYS A 367 -18.09 30.69 39.18
N ASN A 368 -18.41 29.86 40.18
CA ASN A 368 -19.11 28.59 39.96
C ASN A 368 -20.43 28.73 39.16
N PHE A 369 -21.22 29.78 39.40
CA PHE A 369 -22.46 29.99 38.65
C PHE A 369 -22.21 30.37 37.19
N GLN A 370 -21.15 31.14 36.91
CA GLN A 370 -20.73 31.50 35.54
C GLN A 370 -20.30 30.25 34.77
N VAL A 371 -19.49 29.38 35.40
CA VAL A 371 -19.08 28.09 34.81
C VAL A 371 -20.30 27.21 34.50
N ARG A 372 -21.28 27.15 35.41
CA ARG A 372 -22.54 26.42 35.19
C ARG A 372 -23.35 26.99 34.03
N ALA A 373 -23.41 28.30 33.87
CA ALA A 373 -24.09 28.93 32.75
C ALA A 373 -23.43 28.58 31.41
N LEU A 374 -22.10 28.64 31.33
CA LEU A 374 -21.37 28.21 30.13
C LEU A 374 -21.58 26.72 29.83
N ALA A 375 -21.52 25.86 30.84
CA ALA A 375 -21.76 24.43 30.68
C ALA A 375 -23.19 24.14 30.17
N TYR A 376 -24.19 24.84 30.71
CA TYR A 376 -25.58 24.77 30.22
C TYR A 376 -25.67 25.18 28.75
N MET A 377 -25.03 26.28 28.35
CA MET A 377 -25.07 26.72 26.95
C MET A 377 -24.46 25.66 26.03
N ILE A 378 -23.30 25.12 26.39
CA ILE A 378 -22.58 24.12 25.59
C ILE A 378 -23.36 22.80 25.51
N SER A 379 -24.04 22.38 26.58
CA SER A 379 -24.80 21.13 26.58
C SER A 379 -26.11 21.20 25.79
N ASN A 380 -26.63 22.40 25.51
CA ASN A 380 -27.91 22.62 24.83
C ASN A 380 -27.77 23.04 23.36
N ILE A 381 -26.56 23.01 22.81
CA ILE A 381 -26.34 23.15 21.37
C ILE A 381 -26.01 21.80 20.73
N ARG A 382 -26.29 21.66 19.44
CA ARG A 382 -26.03 20.44 18.65
C ARG A 382 -24.58 20.35 18.18
N GLN A 383 -23.83 21.45 18.21
CA GLN A 383 -22.42 21.41 17.84
C GLN A 383 -21.58 20.68 18.89
N SER A 384 -20.40 20.20 18.48
CA SER A 384 -19.50 19.50 19.40
C SER A 384 -19.00 20.44 20.50
N GLU A 385 -18.83 19.88 21.70
CA GLU A 385 -18.20 20.57 22.84
C GLU A 385 -16.86 21.19 22.45
N LEU A 386 -16.05 20.45 21.67
CA LEU A 386 -14.78 20.90 21.11
C LEU A 386 -14.93 22.24 20.38
N TYR A 387 -15.88 22.32 19.45
CA TYR A 387 -16.12 23.50 18.66
C TYR A 387 -16.58 24.70 19.51
N ALA A 388 -17.47 24.45 20.47
CA ALA A 388 -17.95 25.48 21.37
C ALA A 388 -16.82 26.08 22.22
N LYS A 389 -15.97 25.23 22.79
CA LYS A 389 -14.78 25.66 23.55
C LYS A 389 -13.80 26.44 22.69
N ILE A 390 -13.56 26.02 21.44
CA ILE A 390 -12.70 26.77 20.51
C ILE A 390 -13.25 28.17 20.23
N LEU A 391 -14.55 28.32 19.99
CA LEU A 391 -15.12 29.66 19.80
C LEU A 391 -14.94 30.54 21.04
N LEU A 392 -15.27 30.01 22.21
CA LEU A 392 -15.16 30.73 23.48
C LEU A 392 -13.70 31.06 23.84
N SER A 393 -12.73 30.22 23.45
CA SER A 393 -11.31 30.45 23.73
C SER A 393 -10.72 31.64 22.99
N ASN A 394 -11.37 32.11 21.93
CA ASN A 394 -10.93 33.27 21.15
C ASN A 394 -11.41 34.61 21.75
N LEU A 395 -12.16 34.56 22.85
CA LEU A 395 -12.52 35.72 23.64
C LEU A 395 -11.46 35.98 24.72
N ASP A 396 -11.45 37.19 25.25
CA ASP A 396 -10.72 37.49 26.49
C ASP A 396 -11.57 37.14 27.72
N VAL A 397 -10.92 37.04 28.89
CA VAL A 397 -11.59 36.72 30.15
C VAL A 397 -12.74 37.69 30.48
N PRO A 398 -12.60 39.03 30.31
CA PRO A 398 -13.70 39.96 30.51
C PRO A 398 -14.94 39.64 29.66
N LYS A 399 -14.79 39.43 28.36
CA LYS A 399 -15.91 39.07 27.47
C LYS A 399 -16.53 37.73 27.84
N LEU A 400 -15.71 36.75 28.21
CA LEU A 400 -16.23 35.46 28.67
C LEU A 400 -17.06 35.60 29.97
N LYS A 401 -16.62 36.47 30.89
CA LYS A 401 -17.37 36.83 32.11
C LYS A 401 -18.69 37.51 31.80
N GLU A 402 -18.70 38.45 30.84
CA GLU A 402 -19.92 39.15 30.39
C GLU A 402 -20.95 38.16 29.83
N ILE A 403 -20.53 37.28 28.92
CA ILE A 403 -21.39 36.20 28.39
C ILE A 403 -21.93 35.33 29.52
N ALA A 404 -21.05 34.85 30.41
CA ALA A 404 -21.46 33.95 31.48
C ALA A 404 -22.45 34.61 32.45
N ASN A 405 -22.28 35.90 32.78
CA ASN A 405 -23.22 36.66 33.60
C ASN A 405 -24.57 36.82 32.91
N PHE A 406 -24.55 37.27 31.66
CA PHE A 406 -25.76 37.47 30.86
C PHE A 406 -26.60 36.19 30.76
N HIS A 407 -25.96 35.06 30.50
CA HIS A 407 -26.67 33.77 30.42
C HIS A 407 -27.04 33.20 31.79
N THR A 408 -26.34 33.58 32.87
CA THR A 408 -26.77 33.25 34.25
C THR A 408 -28.15 33.88 34.52
N GLU A 409 -28.34 35.16 34.19
CA GLU A 409 -29.62 35.85 34.40
C GLU A 409 -30.77 35.19 33.63
N ILE A 410 -30.52 34.74 32.40
CA ILE A 410 -31.51 34.01 31.60
C ILE A 410 -31.90 32.69 32.27
N ILE A 411 -30.92 31.93 32.75
CA ILE A 411 -31.15 30.63 33.42
C ILE A 411 -31.88 30.83 34.76
N GLU A 412 -31.54 31.85 35.54
CA GLU A 412 -32.25 32.17 36.79
C GLU A 412 -33.70 32.60 36.53
N SER A 413 -33.95 33.37 35.47
CA SER A 413 -35.30 33.71 35.02
C SER A 413 -36.08 32.46 34.56
N GLU A 414 -35.45 31.53 33.83
CA GLU A 414 -36.04 30.25 33.45
C GLU A 414 -36.45 29.43 34.69
N ASP A 415 -35.53 29.27 35.65
CA ASP A 415 -35.76 28.50 36.88
C ASP A 415 -36.87 29.10 37.75
N THR A 416 -36.91 30.43 37.90
CA THR A 416 -37.94 31.10 38.70
C THR A 416 -39.31 31.06 38.01
N ALA A 417 -39.37 31.16 36.68
CA ALA A 417 -40.60 30.96 35.92
C ALA A 417 -41.12 29.53 36.07
N LYS A 418 -40.23 28.53 35.98
CA LYS A 418 -40.58 27.11 36.18
C LYS A 418 -41.14 26.85 37.58
N LYS A 419 -40.53 27.43 38.62
CA LYS A 419 -41.02 27.34 40.01
C LYS A 419 -42.39 27.99 40.19
N ALA A 420 -42.60 29.20 39.65
CA ALA A 420 -43.89 29.89 39.73
C ALA A 420 -44.99 29.09 39.01
N LEU A 421 -44.67 28.54 37.83
CA LEU A 421 -45.59 27.70 37.07
C LEU A 421 -46.02 26.43 37.81
N ALA A 422 -45.11 25.85 38.60
CA ALA A 422 -45.42 24.69 39.42
C ALA A 422 -46.51 24.97 40.47
N SER A 423 -46.58 26.21 40.97
CA SER A 423 -47.53 26.66 41.99
C SER A 423 -48.96 26.96 41.49
N VAL A 424 -49.17 27.04 40.18
CA VAL A 424 -50.50 27.34 39.60
C VAL A 424 -51.48 26.19 39.88
N ALA A 425 -52.62 26.50 40.50
CA ALA A 425 -53.64 25.50 40.87
C ALA A 425 -54.61 25.15 39.72
N ASP A 426 -54.94 26.11 38.86
CA ASP A 426 -55.83 25.89 37.71
C ASP A 426 -55.11 25.07 36.63
N ILE A 427 -55.52 23.81 36.47
CA ILE A 427 -54.90 22.86 35.54
C ILE A 427 -54.90 23.38 34.10
N LYS A 428 -56.02 23.93 33.62
CA LYS A 428 -56.14 24.36 32.22
C LYS A 428 -55.25 25.56 31.93
N LYS A 429 -55.20 26.52 32.86
CA LYS A 429 -54.34 27.70 32.69
C LYS A 429 -52.86 27.36 32.87
N LYS A 430 -52.55 26.44 33.78
CA LYS A 430 -51.19 25.89 33.95
C LYS A 430 -50.70 25.23 32.67
N GLU A 431 -51.51 24.38 32.04
CA GLU A 431 -51.19 23.74 30.75
C GLU A 431 -50.90 24.78 29.66
N ALA A 432 -51.72 25.81 29.53
CA ALA A 432 -51.49 26.88 28.57
C ALA A 432 -50.18 27.64 28.80
N LEU A 433 -49.85 27.95 30.07
CA LEU A 433 -48.57 28.59 30.41
C LEU A 433 -47.37 27.65 30.25
N GLN A 434 -47.54 26.35 30.49
CA GLN A 434 -46.51 25.33 30.28
C GLN A 434 -46.10 25.25 28.82
N VAL A 435 -47.06 25.29 27.88
CA VAL A 435 -46.75 25.35 26.43
C VAL A 435 -45.93 26.59 26.08
N LEU A 436 -46.28 27.76 26.63
CA LEU A 436 -45.51 29.00 26.40
C LEU A 436 -44.10 28.93 27.01
N PHE A 437 -43.97 28.32 28.19
CA PHE A 437 -42.68 28.11 28.84
C PHE A 437 -41.78 27.19 28.01
N GLU A 438 -42.27 26.03 27.61
CA GLU A 438 -41.53 25.06 26.79
C GLU A 438 -41.12 25.64 25.44
N GLN A 439 -42.01 26.41 24.79
CA GLN A 439 -41.68 27.11 23.56
C GLN A 439 -40.57 28.15 23.79
N CYS A 440 -40.59 28.89 24.90
CA CYS A 440 -39.55 29.86 25.23
C CYS A 440 -38.20 29.20 25.49
N VAL A 441 -38.16 28.05 26.18
CA VAL A 441 -36.94 27.24 26.38
C VAL A 441 -36.40 26.77 25.02
N LYS A 442 -37.27 26.21 24.17
CA LYS A 442 -36.89 25.76 22.84
C LYS A 442 -36.33 26.89 21.98
N ASP A 443 -37.00 28.04 21.96
CA ASP A 443 -36.54 29.22 21.21
C ASP A 443 -35.15 29.69 21.68
N TYR A 444 -34.91 29.65 23.00
CA TYR A 444 -33.62 30.01 23.57
C TYR A 444 -32.51 29.05 23.14
N HIS A 445 -32.75 27.74 23.16
CA HIS A 445 -31.79 26.74 22.67
C HIS A 445 -31.53 26.89 21.18
N ASP A 446 -32.59 27.06 20.37
CA ASP A 446 -32.47 27.31 18.92
C ASP A 446 -31.67 28.61 18.64
N TYR A 447 -31.79 29.61 19.51
CA TYR A 447 -31.01 30.83 19.44
C TYR A 447 -29.53 30.62 19.78
N LEU A 448 -29.21 29.87 20.84
CA LEU A 448 -27.83 29.51 21.18
C LEU A 448 -27.18 28.76 20.00
N GLU A 449 -27.86 27.74 19.47
CA GLU A 449 -27.43 26.97 18.30
C GLU A 449 -27.10 27.89 17.10
N LEU A 450 -27.94 28.88 16.85
CA LEU A 450 -27.73 29.86 15.79
C LEU A 450 -26.51 30.76 16.05
N CYS A 451 -26.27 31.17 17.29
CA CYS A 451 -25.10 31.97 17.67
C CYS A 451 -23.81 31.20 17.42
N PHE A 452 -23.70 29.96 17.91
CA PHE A 452 -22.51 29.11 17.71
C PHE A 452 -22.30 28.76 16.24
N LYS A 453 -23.37 28.54 15.47
CA LYS A 453 -23.27 28.27 14.03
C LYS A 453 -22.74 29.46 13.23
N GLN A 454 -23.17 30.68 13.55
CA GLN A 454 -22.75 31.89 12.85
C GLN A 454 -21.38 32.42 13.31
N GLY A 455 -20.97 32.10 14.54
CA GLY A 455 -19.66 32.48 15.07
C GLY A 455 -18.45 31.92 14.31
N LYS A 456 -18.65 31.00 13.36
CA LYS A 456 -17.59 30.51 12.45
C LYS A 456 -16.91 31.61 11.64
N ALA A 457 -17.64 32.67 11.30
CA ALA A 457 -17.15 33.68 10.38
C ALA A 457 -16.34 34.78 11.07
N ASP A 458 -16.73 35.15 12.29
CA ASP A 458 -16.15 36.28 13.03
C ASP A 458 -16.53 36.23 14.52
N PHE A 459 -15.53 36.40 15.39
CA PHE A 459 -15.70 36.39 16.85
C PHE A 459 -16.44 37.62 17.36
N THR A 460 -16.34 38.76 16.67
CA THR A 460 -17.07 39.99 17.05
C THR A 460 -18.56 39.80 16.83
N THR A 461 -18.93 39.23 15.70
CA THR A 461 -20.30 38.85 15.36
C THR A 461 -20.84 37.80 16.34
N PHE A 462 -20.04 36.78 16.69
CA PHE A 462 -20.41 35.82 17.73
C PHE A 462 -20.73 36.51 19.05
N TYR A 463 -19.83 37.37 19.54
CA TYR A 463 -19.97 38.09 20.79
C TYR A 463 -21.22 38.98 20.82
N ASN A 464 -21.37 39.85 19.82
CA ASN A 464 -22.51 40.77 19.75
C ASN A 464 -23.82 40.00 19.67
N LYS A 465 -23.84 38.91 18.91
CA LYS A 465 -25.04 38.10 18.77
C LYS A 465 -25.37 37.41 20.08
N ILE A 466 -24.45 36.67 20.69
CA ILE A 466 -24.75 35.89 21.89
C ILE A 466 -25.28 36.77 23.04
N MET A 467 -24.84 38.02 23.11
CA MET A 467 -25.28 39.04 24.08
C MET A 467 -26.63 39.74 23.77
N SER A 468 -27.29 39.48 22.63
CA SER A 468 -28.46 40.25 22.18
C SER A 468 -29.84 39.66 22.53
N GLY A 469 -29.91 38.53 23.22
CA GLY A 469 -31.16 37.78 23.42
C GLY A 469 -32.06 38.35 24.53
N ALA A 470 -33.33 38.62 24.25
CA ALA A 470 -34.29 39.13 25.24
C ALA A 470 -34.99 38.01 26.06
N TYR A 471 -34.35 36.85 26.26
CA TYR A 471 -35.00 35.66 26.83
C TYR A 471 -35.30 35.77 28.32
N SER A 472 -34.46 36.47 29.10
CA SER A 472 -34.77 36.74 30.52
C SER A 472 -36.11 37.48 30.68
N ALA A 473 -36.37 38.50 29.85
CA ALA A 473 -37.64 39.24 29.87
C ALA A 473 -38.85 38.35 29.50
N ARG A 474 -38.69 37.44 28.54
CA ARG A 474 -39.75 36.49 28.16
C ARG A 474 -40.08 35.53 29.30
N PHE A 475 -39.07 34.95 29.96
CA PHE A 475 -39.28 34.08 31.12
C PHE A 475 -39.90 34.84 32.30
N ASN A 476 -39.44 36.06 32.58
CA ASN A 476 -40.04 36.91 33.62
C ASN A 476 -41.51 37.25 33.33
N SER A 477 -41.89 37.45 32.07
CA SER A 477 -43.30 37.63 31.68
C SER A 477 -44.15 36.39 31.98
N ILE A 478 -43.63 35.20 31.70
CA ILE A 478 -44.32 33.93 32.01
C ILE A 478 -44.44 33.74 33.53
N LYS A 479 -43.37 34.05 34.27
CA LYS A 479 -43.37 34.03 35.75
C LYS A 479 -44.47 34.92 36.32
N SER A 480 -44.57 36.18 35.88
CA SER A 480 -45.62 37.10 36.38
C SER A 480 -47.02 36.56 36.11
N LYS A 481 -47.28 36.05 34.89
CA LYS A 481 -48.57 35.43 34.56
C LYS A 481 -48.88 34.20 35.41
N ALA A 482 -47.89 33.41 35.78
CA ALA A 482 -48.08 32.26 36.66
C ALA A 482 -48.41 32.69 38.09
N LEU A 483 -47.75 33.74 38.60
CA LEU A 483 -48.03 34.30 39.92
C LEU A 483 -49.43 34.92 40.02
N ASP A 484 -49.91 35.56 38.95
CA ASP A 484 -51.28 36.10 38.91
C ASP A 484 -52.39 35.01 38.92
N LEU A 485 -52.01 33.76 38.72
CA LEU A 485 -52.90 32.58 38.66
C LEU A 485 -52.72 31.60 39.82
N SER A 486 -51.73 31.83 40.69
CA SER A 486 -51.46 31.05 41.90
C SER A 486 -52.22 31.66 43.07
#